data_AF-A0A967I8M0-F1
#
_entry.id   AF-A0A967I8M0-F1
#
_cell.length_a   1.000
_cell.length_b   1.000
_cell.length_c   1.000
_cell.angle_alpha   90.00
_cell.angle_beta   90.00
_cell.angle_gamma   90.00
#
_symmetry.space_group_name_H-M   'P 1'
#
loop_
_entity.id
_entity.type
_entity.pdbx_description
1 polymer ?
#
loop_
_entity_poly.entity_id
_entity_poly.type
_entity_poly.pdbx_seq_one_letter_code
_entity_poly.pdbx_strand_id
1 'polypeptide(L)'
;MAEVCWKDIIWTGADKELGIKEVLTVLKGYGPLEVLHFENPSKYKGELSVWLDEQGLKHVSLFHLEVLGEKRKGLGREMIQCLRKIFGGDVYVQDPGEIPVAQDMAGGIHVQEPNRESALFWIKMFEENLIQSVEGDLMDLDEDTTPEELEIVKRKFFDDSDE
;
A
#
# COMPACT_ATOMS: atom_id res chain seq x y z
N MET A 1 -10.57 -9.49 -18.56
CA MET A 1 -10.38 -9.30 -17.10
C MET A 1 -11.71 -8.99 -16.41
N ALA A 2 -12.01 -9.59 -15.25
CA ALA A 2 -13.23 -9.31 -14.49
C ALA A 2 -13.06 -8.12 -13.53
N GLU A 3 -14.09 -7.29 -13.42
CA GLU A 3 -14.18 -6.16 -12.49
C GLU A 3 -15.22 -6.44 -11.41
N VAL A 4 -14.85 -6.21 -10.16
CA VAL A 4 -15.77 -6.29 -9.02
C VAL A 4 -15.81 -4.93 -8.33
N CYS A 5 -16.96 -4.29 -8.30
CA CYS A 5 -17.16 -3.09 -7.49
C CYS A 5 -17.64 -3.49 -6.09
N TRP A 6 -16.84 -3.17 -5.07
CA TRP A 6 -17.16 -3.44 -3.67
C TRP A 6 -16.60 -2.33 -2.79
N LYS A 7 -17.46 -1.77 -1.91
CA LYS A 7 -17.11 -0.66 -1.01
C LYS A 7 -16.60 0.59 -1.75
N ASP A 8 -17.18 0.88 -2.91
CA ASP A 8 -16.80 2.00 -3.79
C ASP A 8 -15.35 1.91 -4.32
N ILE A 9 -14.81 0.69 -4.34
CA ILE A 9 -13.51 0.35 -4.91
C ILE A 9 -13.76 -0.68 -6.01
N ILE A 10 -13.15 -0.45 -7.17
CA ILE A 10 -13.08 -1.36 -8.29
C ILE A 10 -11.90 -2.29 -8.04
N TRP A 11 -12.12 -3.59 -8.12
CA TRP A 11 -11.12 -4.63 -7.90
C TRP A 11 -10.94 -5.46 -9.16
N THR A 12 -9.69 -5.64 -9.59
CA THR A 12 -9.29 -6.46 -10.74
C THR A 12 -8.04 -7.27 -10.42
N GLY A 13 -7.77 -8.35 -11.18
CA GLY A 13 -6.51 -9.08 -11.06
C GLY A 13 -5.37 -8.30 -11.71
N ALA A 14 -4.19 -8.24 -11.06
CA ALA A 14 -3.07 -7.46 -11.57
C ALA A 14 -2.40 -8.08 -12.80
N ASP A 15 -1.97 -9.34 -12.69
CA ASP A 15 -1.16 -10.01 -13.73
C ASP A 15 -1.92 -11.05 -14.55
N LYS A 16 -3.07 -11.51 -14.04
CA LYS A 16 -3.84 -12.62 -14.64
C LYS A 16 -5.26 -12.19 -14.91
N GLU A 17 -5.84 -12.74 -15.98
CA GLU A 17 -7.28 -12.65 -16.23
C GLU A 17 -8.04 -13.48 -15.19
N LEU A 18 -8.26 -12.89 -14.02
CA LEU A 18 -9.13 -13.46 -13.00
C LEU A 18 -10.60 -13.28 -13.41
N GLY A 19 -11.39 -14.33 -13.21
CA GLY A 19 -12.85 -14.28 -13.23
C GLY A 19 -13.42 -13.70 -11.93
N ILE A 20 -14.69 -13.30 -11.96
CA ILE A 20 -15.39 -12.69 -10.80
C ILE A 20 -15.25 -13.54 -9.52
N LYS A 21 -15.37 -14.87 -9.65
CA LYS A 21 -15.26 -15.78 -8.50
C LYS A 21 -13.86 -15.80 -7.91
N GLU A 22 -12.82 -15.67 -8.73
CA GLU A 22 -11.42 -15.69 -8.29
C GLU A 22 -11.10 -14.37 -7.57
N VAL A 23 -11.49 -13.23 -8.14
CA VAL A 23 -11.35 -11.91 -7.47
C VAL A 23 -12.03 -11.91 -6.10
N LEU A 24 -13.28 -12.41 -6.00
CA LEU A 24 -13.99 -12.52 -4.73
C LEU A 24 -13.35 -13.50 -3.75
N THR A 25 -12.63 -14.50 -4.24
CA THR A 25 -11.93 -15.50 -3.42
C THR A 25 -10.68 -14.87 -2.80
N VAL A 26 -9.88 -14.16 -3.62
CA VAL A 26 -8.71 -13.39 -3.17
C VAL A 26 -9.11 -12.31 -2.16
N LEU A 27 -10.18 -11.53 -2.42
CA LEU A 27 -10.69 -10.52 -1.47
C LEU A 27 -11.15 -11.10 -0.12
N LYS A 28 -11.42 -12.41 -0.07
CA LYS A 28 -11.73 -13.11 1.17
C LYS A 28 -10.49 -13.64 1.89
N GLY A 29 -9.31 -13.48 1.31
CA GLY A 29 -8.05 -14.06 1.80
C GLY A 29 -7.96 -15.57 1.57
N TYR A 30 -8.84 -16.14 0.75
CA TYR A 30 -8.84 -17.56 0.41
C TYR A 30 -8.22 -17.76 -0.98
N GLY A 31 -7.48 -18.86 -1.17
CA GLY A 31 -6.85 -19.19 -2.44
C GLY A 31 -5.36 -18.80 -2.51
N PRO A 32 -4.76 -18.85 -3.71
CA PRO A 32 -3.38 -18.40 -3.91
C PRO A 32 -3.22 -16.92 -3.56
N LEU A 33 -2.06 -16.54 -3.05
CA LEU A 33 -1.70 -15.15 -2.85
C LEU A 33 -1.55 -14.50 -4.23
N GLU A 34 -2.61 -13.86 -4.71
CA GLU A 34 -2.63 -13.13 -5.97
C GLU A 34 -2.68 -11.63 -5.68
N VAL A 35 -2.02 -10.84 -6.52
CA VAL A 35 -2.06 -9.38 -6.47
C VAL A 35 -3.33 -8.89 -7.16
N LEU A 36 -4.04 -8.00 -6.48
CA LEU A 36 -5.19 -7.28 -7.00
C LEU A 36 -4.84 -5.82 -7.24
N HIS A 37 -5.33 -5.30 -8.35
CA HIS A 37 -5.49 -3.87 -8.55
C HIS A 37 -6.74 -3.39 -7.82
N PHE A 38 -6.62 -2.23 -7.18
CA PHE A 38 -7.74 -1.53 -6.58
C PHE A 38 -7.79 -0.10 -7.11
N GLU A 39 -9.00 0.41 -7.35
CA GLU A 39 -9.20 1.77 -7.83
C GLU A 39 -10.47 2.40 -7.26
N ASN A 40 -10.33 3.61 -6.74
CA ASN A 40 -11.42 4.57 -6.65
C ASN A 40 -11.15 5.67 -7.69
N PRO A 41 -11.92 5.74 -8.80
CA PRO A 41 -11.57 6.57 -9.97
C PRO A 41 -11.36 8.06 -9.69
N SER A 42 -11.83 8.55 -8.55
CA SER A 42 -11.73 9.95 -8.16
C SER A 42 -10.71 10.24 -7.05
N LYS A 43 -10.10 9.20 -6.45
CA LYS A 43 -9.33 9.34 -5.21
C LYS A 43 -7.98 8.65 -5.23
N TYR A 44 -7.91 7.38 -5.62
CA TYR A 44 -6.70 6.58 -5.50
C TYR A 44 -6.76 5.33 -6.37
N LYS A 45 -5.60 4.76 -6.66
CA LYS A 45 -5.45 3.42 -7.22
C LYS A 45 -4.19 2.77 -6.66
N GLY A 46 -4.06 1.46 -6.80
CA GLY A 46 -2.87 0.77 -6.32
C GLY A 46 -2.95 -0.74 -6.46
N GLU A 47 -1.99 -1.41 -5.85
CA GLU A 47 -1.84 -2.86 -5.91
C GLU A 47 -1.65 -3.44 -4.51
N LEU A 48 -2.34 -4.53 -4.20
CA LEU A 48 -2.20 -5.21 -2.92
C LEU A 48 -2.48 -6.72 -3.04
N SER A 49 -2.06 -7.46 -2.03
CA SER A 49 -2.54 -8.83 -1.78
C SER A 49 -3.20 -8.93 -0.41
N VAL A 50 -4.04 -9.94 -0.23
CA VAL A 50 -4.76 -10.21 1.02
C VAL A 50 -4.43 -11.61 1.48
N TRP A 51 -4.06 -11.77 2.74
CA TRP A 51 -3.74 -13.06 3.35
C TRP A 51 -4.41 -13.21 4.71
N LEU A 52 -4.52 -14.46 5.18
CA LEU A 52 -5.09 -14.82 6.47
C LEU A 52 -3.98 -15.24 7.43
N ASP A 53 -4.03 -14.74 8.67
CA ASP A 53 -3.17 -15.25 9.74
C ASP A 53 -3.68 -16.60 10.29
N GLU A 54 -2.97 -17.14 11.29
CA GLU A 54 -3.34 -18.40 11.96
C GLU A 54 -4.70 -18.34 12.67
N GLN A 55 -5.19 -17.15 13.00
CA GLN A 55 -6.49 -16.93 13.62
C GLN A 55 -7.62 -16.65 12.60
N GLY A 56 -7.29 -16.56 11.31
CA GLY A 56 -8.23 -16.24 10.24
C GLY A 56 -8.55 -14.74 10.11
N LEU A 57 -7.73 -13.86 10.69
CA LEU A 57 -7.80 -12.42 10.47
C LEU A 57 -7.17 -12.06 9.11
N LYS A 58 -7.76 -11.10 8.40
CA LYS A 58 -7.26 -10.70 7.07
C LYS A 58 -6.29 -9.54 7.19
N HIS A 59 -5.10 -9.74 6.66
CA HIS A 59 -4.05 -8.75 6.55
C HIS A 59 -3.86 -8.34 5.09
N VAL A 60 -3.26 -7.18 4.90
CA VAL A 60 -3.00 -6.60 3.58
C VAL A 60 -1.51 -6.37 3.41
N SER A 61 -0.95 -6.83 2.29
CA SER A 61 0.34 -6.35 1.79
C SER A 61 0.11 -5.38 0.65
N LEU A 62 0.50 -4.12 0.84
CA LEU A 62 0.33 -3.02 -0.11
C LEU A 62 1.64 -2.81 -0.87
N PHE A 63 1.59 -2.94 -2.19
CA PHE A 63 2.76 -2.84 -3.08
C PHE A 63 2.84 -1.50 -3.80
N HIS A 64 1.70 -0.87 -4.06
CA HIS A 64 1.63 0.41 -4.75
C HIS A 64 0.43 1.23 -4.30
N LEU A 65 0.61 2.55 -4.20
CA LEU A 65 -0.46 3.49 -3.89
C LEU A 65 -0.29 4.82 -4.65
N GLU A 66 -1.16 5.10 -5.60
CA GLU A 66 -1.26 6.41 -6.23
C GLU A 66 -2.48 7.16 -5.69
N VAL A 67 -2.28 8.41 -5.27
CA VAL A 67 -3.36 9.32 -4.90
C VAL A 67 -3.68 10.22 -6.09
N LEU A 68 -4.94 10.22 -6.49
CA LEU A 68 -5.42 10.93 -7.69
C LEU A 68 -5.93 12.34 -7.35
N GLY A 69 -5.85 13.23 -8.34
CA GLY A 69 -6.47 14.56 -8.32
C GLY A 69 -5.64 15.67 -7.67
N GLU A 70 -6.17 16.89 -7.69
CA GLU A 70 -5.47 18.10 -7.20
C GLU A 70 -5.45 18.21 -5.66
N LYS A 71 -6.42 17.60 -4.97
CA LYS A 71 -6.56 17.63 -3.50
C LYS A 71 -6.10 16.33 -2.86
N ARG A 72 -4.80 16.05 -2.96
CA ARG A 72 -4.18 14.79 -2.49
C ARG A 72 -4.04 14.69 -0.96
N LYS A 73 -4.09 15.82 -0.25
CA LYS A 73 -3.82 15.87 1.19
C LYS A 73 -4.81 15.02 1.98
N GLY A 74 -4.30 13.98 2.63
CA GLY A 74 -5.07 13.09 3.51
C GLY A 74 -5.73 11.90 2.81
N LEU A 75 -5.76 11.84 1.47
CA LEU A 75 -6.38 10.73 0.75
C LEU A 75 -5.62 9.42 0.91
N GLY A 76 -4.27 9.45 0.94
CA GLY A 76 -3.47 8.25 1.23
C GLY A 76 -3.80 7.67 2.61
N ARG A 77 -3.95 8.55 3.61
CA ARG A 77 -4.38 8.16 4.96
C ARG A 77 -5.80 7.58 4.97
N GLU A 78 -6.73 8.26 4.31
CA GLU A 78 -8.12 7.79 4.18
C GLU A 78 -8.17 6.39 3.55
N MET A 79 -7.32 6.14 2.55
CA MET A 79 -7.23 4.84 1.91
C MET A 79 -6.74 3.76 2.88
N ILE A 80 -5.62 3.97 3.57
CA ILE A 80 -5.12 2.98 4.55
C ILE A 80 -6.18 2.67 5.62
N GLN A 81 -6.89 3.69 6.10
CA GLN A 81 -8.01 3.51 7.03
C GLN A 81 -9.17 2.73 6.41
N CYS A 82 -9.45 2.94 5.12
CA CYS A 82 -10.45 2.18 4.38
C CYS A 82 -10.06 0.69 4.29
N LEU A 83 -8.82 0.38 3.94
CA LEU A 83 -8.29 -1.00 3.91
C LEU A 83 -8.45 -1.69 5.26
N ARG A 84 -8.00 -1.05 6.35
CA ARG A 84 -8.17 -1.59 7.70
C ARG A 84 -9.63 -1.84 8.05
N LYS A 85 -10.54 -0.97 7.63
CA LYS A 85 -11.98 -1.14 7.85
C LYS A 85 -12.58 -2.29 7.02
N ILE A 86 -12.05 -2.55 5.83
CA ILE A 86 -12.53 -3.60 4.92
C ILE A 86 -12.05 -4.98 5.38
N PHE A 87 -10.76 -5.10 5.71
CA PHE A 87 -10.12 -6.38 5.99
C PHE A 87 -10.04 -6.69 7.49
N GLY A 88 -9.95 -5.66 8.34
CA GLY A 88 -10.00 -5.80 9.79
C GLY A 88 -8.65 -6.09 10.46
N GLY A 89 -7.64 -6.52 9.70
CA GLY A 89 -6.28 -6.73 10.20
C GLY A 89 -5.31 -5.61 9.83
N ASP A 90 -4.04 -5.97 9.88
CA ASP A 90 -2.91 -5.06 9.71
C ASP A 90 -2.57 -4.81 8.24
N VAL A 91 -1.89 -3.68 8.01
CA VAL A 91 -1.45 -3.26 6.67
C VAL A 91 0.06 -3.19 6.68
N TYR A 92 0.69 -3.96 5.81
CA TYR A 92 2.13 -4.00 5.60
C TYR A 92 2.42 -3.36 4.25
N VAL A 93 3.46 -2.54 4.17
CA VAL A 93 3.91 -1.93 2.92
C VAL A 93 5.15 -2.69 2.48
N GLN A 94 5.13 -3.22 1.26
CA GLN A 94 6.19 -4.09 0.76
C GLN A 94 6.63 -3.64 -0.63
N ASP A 95 7.93 -3.54 -0.84
CA ASP A 95 8.49 -3.42 -2.17
C ASP A 95 8.20 -4.71 -2.95
N PRO A 96 7.49 -4.65 -4.09
CA PRO A 96 7.26 -5.82 -4.91
C PRO A 96 8.54 -6.39 -5.57
N GLY A 97 9.69 -5.72 -5.47
CA GLY A 97 10.94 -6.08 -6.13
C GLY A 97 10.96 -5.66 -7.61
N GLU A 98 11.61 -6.43 -8.49
CA GLU A 98 11.60 -6.17 -9.93
C GLU A 98 10.21 -6.45 -10.55
N ILE A 99 9.30 -5.49 -10.54
CA ILE A 99 8.13 -5.47 -11.44
C ILE A 99 8.35 -4.39 -12.50
N PRO A 100 8.73 -4.76 -13.74
CA PRO A 100 9.00 -3.79 -14.79
C PRO A 100 7.72 -3.44 -15.53
N VAL A 101 7.04 -2.36 -15.17
CA VAL A 101 6.36 -1.55 -16.18
C VAL A 101 6.42 -0.08 -15.81
N ALA A 102 7.37 0.62 -16.44
CA ALA A 102 7.37 2.05 -16.54
C ALA A 102 6.03 2.55 -17.10
N GLN A 103 5.32 3.38 -16.33
CA GLN A 103 4.55 4.47 -16.89
C GLN A 103 4.84 5.69 -16.03
N ASP A 104 5.19 6.81 -16.69
CA ASP A 104 5.28 8.14 -16.11
C ASP A 104 4.00 8.45 -15.32
N MET A 105 3.99 8.14 -14.03
CA MET A 105 2.86 8.38 -13.13
C MET A 105 3.22 9.58 -12.29
N ALA A 106 2.95 10.76 -12.84
CA ALA A 106 3.25 12.03 -12.20
C ALA A 106 2.39 12.21 -10.92
N GLY A 107 2.97 11.93 -9.76
CA GLY A 107 2.47 12.38 -8.46
C GLY A 107 1.93 11.31 -7.50
N GLY A 108 2.44 10.08 -7.54
CA GLY A 108 2.06 8.97 -6.65
C GLY A 108 2.84 8.88 -5.34
N ILE A 109 2.36 8.04 -4.41
CA ILE A 109 3.08 7.63 -3.20
C ILE A 109 3.73 6.28 -3.52
N HIS A 110 5.00 6.31 -3.85
CA HIS A 110 5.69 5.13 -4.34
C HIS A 110 6.24 4.31 -3.17
N VAL A 111 6.20 2.98 -3.31
CA VAL A 111 6.84 2.04 -2.37
C VAL A 111 8.24 1.67 -2.88
N GLN A 112 8.35 1.36 -4.18
CA GLN A 112 9.63 1.24 -4.89
C GLN A 112 10.16 2.62 -5.30
N GLU A 113 11.49 2.82 -5.20
CA GLU A 113 12.16 4.10 -5.43
C GLU A 113 11.38 5.33 -4.85
N PRO A 114 11.01 5.34 -3.55
CA PRO A 114 10.20 6.42 -3.02
C PRO A 114 10.90 7.77 -3.20
N ASN A 115 10.20 8.76 -3.74
CA ASN A 115 10.67 10.14 -3.57
C ASN A 115 10.56 10.55 -2.09
N ARG A 116 11.23 11.64 -1.73
CA ARG A 116 11.22 12.18 -0.36
C ARG A 116 9.82 12.35 0.23
N GLU A 117 8.84 12.78 -0.58
CA GLU A 117 7.44 12.94 -0.15
C GLU A 117 6.81 11.59 0.23
N SER A 118 7.04 10.56 -0.59
CA SER A 118 6.56 9.20 -0.35
C SER A 118 7.21 8.60 0.90
N ALA A 119 8.51 8.82 1.07
CA ALA A 119 9.23 8.34 2.25
C ALA A 119 8.67 8.94 3.55
N LEU A 120 8.54 10.28 3.60
CA LEU A 120 7.97 10.97 4.77
C LEU A 120 6.51 10.57 5.03
N PHE A 121 5.75 10.25 3.98
CA PHE A 121 4.40 9.73 4.13
C PHE A 121 4.39 8.36 4.84
N TRP A 122 5.19 7.39 4.37
CA TRP A 122 5.21 6.05 4.97
C TRP A 122 5.70 6.06 6.42
N ILE A 123 6.76 6.82 6.71
CA ILE A 123 7.24 7.05 8.08
C ILE A 123 6.10 7.53 8.97
N LYS A 124 5.33 8.52 8.51
CA LYS A 124 4.22 9.07 9.27
C LYS A 124 3.08 8.05 9.47
N MET A 125 2.78 7.24 8.47
CA MET A 125 1.76 6.19 8.60
C MET A 125 2.18 5.10 9.60
N PHE A 126 3.48 4.78 9.64
CA PHE A 126 4.06 3.86 10.61
C PHE A 126 3.99 4.44 12.03
N GLU A 127 4.41 5.69 12.23
CA GLU A 127 4.31 6.39 13.53
C GLU A 127 2.88 6.44 14.09
N GLU A 128 1.91 6.61 13.20
CA GLU A 128 0.50 6.69 13.56
C GLU A 128 -0.15 5.32 13.74
N ASN A 129 0.63 4.22 13.65
CA ASN A 129 0.19 2.84 13.70
C ASN A 129 -0.91 2.52 12.66
N LEU A 130 -0.87 3.19 11.51
CA LEU A 130 -1.79 2.93 10.40
C LEU A 130 -1.27 1.80 9.52
N ILE A 131 0.05 1.66 9.41
CA ILE A 131 0.73 0.50 8.84
C ILE A 131 1.60 -0.14 9.93
N GLN A 132 1.86 -1.43 9.79
CA GLN A 132 2.64 -2.22 10.73
C GLN A 132 4.10 -2.38 10.32
N SER A 133 4.38 -2.32 9.02
CA SER A 133 5.73 -2.24 8.51
C SER A 133 5.77 -1.51 7.18
N VAL A 134 6.97 -1.03 6.83
CA VAL A 134 7.35 -0.66 5.48
C VAL A 134 8.69 -1.30 5.17
N GLU A 135 8.75 -2.07 4.09
CA GLU A 135 9.95 -2.70 3.56
C GLU A 135 10.20 -2.15 2.16
N GLY A 136 11.43 -1.70 1.89
CA GLY A 136 11.81 -1.22 0.55
C GLY A 136 13.15 -0.51 0.50
N ASP A 137 13.54 -0.08 -0.71
CA ASP A 137 14.89 0.43 -1.01
C ASP A 137 15.41 1.54 -0.07
N LEU A 138 14.53 2.37 0.48
CA LEU A 138 14.89 3.55 1.26
C LEU A 138 14.73 3.38 2.78
N MET A 139 13.87 2.48 3.23
CA MET A 139 13.64 2.25 4.66
C MET A 139 13.04 0.88 4.91
N ASP A 140 13.47 0.28 6.00
CA ASP A 140 12.84 -0.89 6.61
C ASP A 140 12.41 -0.49 8.03
N LEU A 141 11.10 -0.44 8.28
CA LEU A 141 10.50 -0.16 9.58
C LEU A 141 9.52 -1.26 9.93
N ASP A 142 9.58 -1.75 11.15
CA ASP A 142 8.76 -2.85 11.68
C ASP A 142 8.60 -2.73 13.21
N GLU A 143 8.00 -3.74 13.84
CA GLU A 143 7.75 -3.75 15.29
C GLU A 143 9.01 -3.73 16.16
N ASP A 144 10.16 -4.13 15.62
CA ASP A 144 11.44 -4.13 16.32
C ASP A 144 12.16 -2.78 16.21
N THR A 145 11.66 -1.88 15.36
CA THR A 145 12.24 -0.55 15.15
C THR A 145 12.11 0.32 16.39
N THR A 146 13.26 0.74 16.93
CA THR A 146 13.32 1.61 18.09
C THR A 146 12.97 3.07 17.76
N PRO A 147 12.54 3.88 18.74
CA PRO A 147 12.33 5.31 18.55
C PRO A 147 13.59 6.04 18.03
N GLU A 148 14.78 5.61 18.49
CA GLU A 148 16.05 6.18 18.04
C GLU A 148 16.33 5.88 16.56
N GLU A 149 16.09 4.64 16.11
CA GLU A 149 16.24 4.26 14.70
C GLU A 149 15.27 5.00 13.79
N LEU A 150 14.02 5.12 14.23
CA LEU A 150 13.00 5.88 13.52
C LEU A 150 13.40 7.35 13.35
N GLU A 151 13.95 7.99 14.38
CA GLU A 151 14.46 9.36 14.31
C GLU A 151 15.67 9.49 13.36
N ILE A 152 16.54 8.49 13.31
CA ILE A 152 17.65 8.45 12.34
C ILE A 152 17.11 8.38 10.91
N VAL A 153 16.14 7.50 10.65
CA VAL A 153 15.51 7.36 9.33
C VAL A 153 14.84 8.68 8.92
N LYS A 154 14.10 9.33 9.83
CA LYS A 154 13.52 10.66 9.58
C LYS A 154 14.57 11.68 9.18
N ARG A 155 15.67 11.80 9.94
CA ARG A 155 16.70 12.82 9.69
C ARG A 155 17.31 12.68 8.30
N LYS A 156 17.53 11.45 7.80
CA LYS A 156 17.99 11.23 6.42
C LYS A 156 17.11 11.96 5.40
N PHE A 157 15.80 11.95 5.59
CA PHE A 157 14.85 12.63 4.70
C PHE A 157 14.49 14.06 5.11
N PHE A 158 14.95 14.56 6.26
CA PHE A 158 14.77 15.96 6.67
C PHE A 158 15.99 16.81 6.35
N ASP A 159 17.20 16.26 6.44
CA ASP A 159 18.45 17.01 6.25
C ASP A 159 18.80 17.23 4.75
N ASP A 160 18.25 16.42 3.84
CA ASP A 160 18.28 16.64 2.37
C ASP A 160 17.43 17.86 1.91
N SER A 161 17.17 18.83 2.79
CA SER A 161 16.51 20.11 2.46
C SER A 161 17.47 21.22 2.09
N ASP A 162 18.74 21.07 2.47
CA ASP A 162 19.70 22.18 2.57
C ASP A 162 20.79 22.15 1.48
N GLU A 163 20.66 21.32 0.44
CA GLU A 163 21.53 21.35 -0.76
C GLU A 163 20.83 21.89 -2.02
#